data_AF-A0A2H9RCK6-F1
#
_entry.id   AF-A0A2H9RCK6-F1
#
_cell.length_a   1.000
_cell.length_b   1.000
_cell.length_c   1.000
_cell.angle_alpha   90.00
_cell.angle_beta   90.00
_cell.angle_gamma   90.00
#
_symmetry.space_group_name_H-M   'P 1'
#
loop_
_entity.id
_entity.type
_entity.pdbx_description
1 polymer ?
#
loop_
_entity_poly.entity_id
_entity_poly.type
_entity_poly.pdbx_seq_one_letter_code
_entity_poly.pdbx_strand_id
1 'polypeptide(L)'
;YINTTGNTIVRCRATATIAATANFFFDYLGVVLTLNSPSVEIQLPQNTTYCTTNISLNYTISPSHLGCQYCNYSLNGGPPVSLPNCANTTISVANGSHYIIINVTDDSGQKNSSEKIYFTTIDDATYSVPVFVNTTPLNGDTVCQNWVYINISVDADTDNCKLEWNSAANETMSGSGINW
;
A
#
# COMPACT_ATOMS: atom_id res chain seq x y z
N TYR A 1 -20.63 -32.29 -5.86
CA TYR A 1 -19.27 -31.85 -5.48
C TYR A 1 -18.57 -33.03 -4.82
N ILE A 2 -17.43 -33.46 -5.36
CA ILE A 2 -16.62 -34.56 -4.80
C ILE A 2 -15.44 -33.88 -4.11
N ASN A 3 -15.30 -34.06 -2.79
CA ASN A 3 -14.20 -33.51 -2.00
C ASN A 3 -13.31 -34.67 -1.57
N THR A 4 -12.23 -34.91 -2.31
CA THR A 4 -11.28 -36.00 -2.05
C THR A 4 -9.86 -35.47 -2.20
N THR A 5 -8.99 -35.78 -1.24
CA THR A 5 -7.54 -35.58 -1.40
C THR A 5 -6.93 -36.80 -2.09
N GLY A 6 -6.00 -36.59 -3.02
CA GLY A 6 -5.36 -37.67 -3.79
C GLY A 6 -5.91 -37.88 -5.21
N ASN A 7 -5.36 -38.87 -5.91
CA ASN A 7 -5.65 -39.11 -7.33
C ASN A 7 -7.10 -39.60 -7.49
N THR A 8 -7.97 -38.73 -8.00
CA THR A 8 -9.40 -39.00 -8.10
C THR A 8 -9.76 -39.33 -9.54
N ILE A 9 -10.33 -40.52 -9.76
CA ILE A 9 -10.82 -40.95 -11.08
C ILE A 9 -12.33 -40.73 -11.12
N VAL A 10 -12.78 -39.75 -11.89
CA VAL A 10 -14.20 -39.56 -12.19
C VAL A 10 -14.56 -40.45 -13.37
N ARG A 11 -15.60 -41.28 -13.22
CA ARG A 11 -16.14 -42.14 -14.30
C ARG A 11 -17.57 -41.71 -14.61
N CYS A 12 -17.83 -41.29 -15.84
CA CYS A 12 -19.19 -41.09 -16.33
C CYS A 12 -19.63 -42.31 -17.14
N ARG A 13 -20.89 -42.74 -16.95
CA ARG A 13 -21.52 -43.82 -17.70
C ARG A 13 -22.75 -43.28 -18.41
N ALA A 14 -22.83 -43.47 -19.72
CA ALA A 14 -24.06 -43.34 -20.47
C ALA A 14 -24.56 -44.75 -20.88
N THR A 15 -25.87 -44.98 -20.78
CA THR A 15 -26.51 -46.22 -21.24
C THR A 15 -27.57 -45.86 -22.26
N ALA A 16 -27.50 -46.44 -23.46
CA ALA A 16 -28.60 -46.43 -24.41
C ALA A 16 -29.49 -47.66 -24.16
N THR A 17 -30.81 -47.47 -24.17
CA THR A 17 -31.80 -48.54 -23.97
C THR A 17 -31.99 -49.37 -25.24
N ILE A 18 -30.94 -49.90 -25.85
CA ILE A 18 -31.10 -50.86 -26.97
C ILE A 18 -29.97 -51.89 -26.96
N ALA A 19 -30.38 -53.16 -26.87
CA ALA A 19 -29.66 -54.43 -27.09
C ALA A 19 -28.42 -54.75 -26.21
N ALA A 20 -28.39 -55.98 -25.72
CA ALA A 20 -27.46 -56.54 -24.72
C ALA A 20 -26.00 -56.74 -25.18
N THR A 21 -25.49 -55.93 -26.11
CA THR A 21 -24.11 -56.03 -26.64
C THR A 21 -23.43 -54.67 -26.88
N ALA A 22 -23.81 -53.62 -26.13
CA ALA A 22 -23.17 -52.31 -26.28
C ALA A 22 -21.74 -52.31 -25.67
N ASN A 23 -20.74 -51.97 -26.48
CA ASN A 23 -19.38 -51.69 -26.02
C ASN A 23 -19.39 -50.44 -25.13
N PHE A 24 -18.77 -50.54 -23.94
CA PHE A 24 -18.67 -49.44 -22.99
C PHE A 24 -17.45 -48.57 -23.30
N PHE A 25 -17.68 -47.27 -23.49
CA PHE A 25 -16.60 -46.28 -23.56
C PHE A 25 -16.56 -45.53 -22.23
N PHE A 26 -15.39 -45.52 -21.59
CA PHE A 26 -15.10 -44.70 -20.42
C PHE A 26 -14.26 -43.52 -20.88
N ASP A 27 -14.65 -42.31 -20.49
CA ASP A 27 -13.75 -41.17 -20.51
C ASP A 27 -13.12 -41.01 -19.13
N TYR A 28 -11.83 -40.68 -19.08
CA TYR A 28 -11.06 -40.58 -17.85
C TYR A 28 -10.57 -39.15 -17.67
N LEU A 29 -11.02 -38.50 -16.60
CA LEU A 29 -10.40 -37.28 -16.09
C LEU A 29 -9.62 -37.62 -14.82
N GLY A 30 -8.29 -37.57 -14.89
CA GLY A 30 -7.42 -37.63 -13.72
C GLY A 30 -7.23 -36.23 -13.14
N VAL A 31 -7.76 -36.00 -11.93
CA VAL A 31 -7.54 -34.74 -11.20
C VAL A 31 -6.64 -35.03 -9.99
N VAL A 32 -5.53 -34.31 -9.89
CA VAL A 32 -4.62 -34.36 -8.74
C VAL A 32 -4.87 -33.12 -7.89
N LEU A 33 -5.45 -33.32 -6.71
CA LEU A 33 -5.64 -32.27 -5.71
C LEU A 33 -4.45 -32.31 -4.74
N THR A 34 -3.57 -31.30 -4.81
CA THR A 34 -2.46 -31.11 -3.88
C THR A 34 -2.78 -30.02 -2.88
N LEU A 35 -2.56 -30.29 -1.60
CA LEU A 35 -2.78 -29.34 -0.52
C LEU A 35 -1.43 -28.69 -0.15
N ASN A 36 -1.07 -27.64 -0.88
CA ASN A 36 0.14 -26.86 -0.58
C ASN A 36 -0.26 -25.58 0.14
N SER A 37 0.46 -25.21 1.19
CA SER A 37 0.25 -23.92 1.84
C SER A 37 0.55 -22.78 0.85
N PRO A 38 -0.23 -21.68 0.88
CA PRO A 38 0.04 -20.53 0.01
C PRO A 38 1.40 -19.92 0.37
N SER A 39 2.13 -19.39 -0.59
CA SER A 39 3.29 -18.53 -0.40
C SER A 39 2.89 -17.09 -0.65
N VAL A 40 3.34 -16.16 0.19
CA VAL A 40 3.04 -14.74 0.07
C VAL A 40 4.33 -13.93 0.11
N GLU A 41 4.46 -12.98 -0.80
CA GLU A 41 5.62 -12.11 -0.94
C GLU A 41 5.15 -10.66 -1.06
N ILE A 42 5.75 -9.78 -0.26
CA ILE A 42 5.46 -8.34 -0.27
C ILE A 42 6.40 -7.67 -1.26
N GLN A 43 5.87 -6.98 -2.27
CA GLN A 43 6.66 -6.11 -3.16
C GLN A 43 6.73 -4.67 -2.65
N LEU A 44 5.65 -4.18 -2.02
CA LEU A 44 5.61 -2.88 -1.35
C LEU A 44 4.86 -3.00 -0.02
N PRO A 45 5.31 -2.31 1.05
CA PRO A 45 6.47 -1.42 1.10
C PRO A 45 7.81 -2.16 0.95
N GLN A 46 8.88 -1.42 0.68
CA GLN A 46 10.26 -1.88 0.79
C GLN A 46 10.89 -1.39 2.09
N ASN A 47 12.04 -1.96 2.46
CA ASN A 47 12.81 -1.52 3.62
C ASN A 47 13.56 -0.21 3.38
N THR A 48 12.78 0.87 3.37
CA THR A 48 13.24 2.24 3.12
C THR A 48 12.41 3.25 3.91
N THR A 49 12.78 4.53 3.80
CA THR A 49 12.03 5.67 4.34
C THR A 49 11.14 6.27 3.26
N TYR A 50 9.88 6.52 3.60
CA TYR A 50 8.90 7.19 2.76
C TYR A 50 8.57 8.58 3.32
N CYS A 51 8.62 9.61 2.47
CA CYS A 51 8.18 10.97 2.79
C CYS A 51 6.66 11.12 2.68
N THR A 52 5.92 10.13 3.15
CA THR A 52 4.46 10.14 3.19
C THR A 52 3.97 9.11 4.20
N THR A 53 2.80 9.37 4.76
CA THR A 53 2.09 8.47 5.67
C THR A 53 1.20 7.46 4.92
N ASN A 54 0.97 7.66 3.62
CA ASN A 54 0.17 6.76 2.77
C ASN A 54 1.07 5.80 1.99
N ILE A 55 1.11 4.55 2.43
CA ILE A 55 2.03 3.53 1.92
C ILE A 55 1.27 2.51 1.09
N SER A 56 1.73 2.26 -0.14
CA SER A 56 1.20 1.18 -0.97
C SER A 56 1.58 -0.18 -0.39
N LEU A 57 0.59 -1.05 -0.24
CA LEU A 57 0.73 -2.44 0.16
C LEU A 57 0.44 -3.34 -1.05
N ASN A 58 1.51 -3.76 -1.72
CA ASN A 58 1.43 -4.65 -2.87
C ASN A 58 2.11 -5.98 -2.54
N TYR A 59 1.42 -7.06 -2.82
CA TYR A 59 1.89 -8.41 -2.54
C TYR A 59 1.39 -9.40 -3.58
N THR A 60 2.08 -10.52 -3.72
CA THR A 60 1.66 -11.64 -4.56
C THR A 60 1.46 -12.88 -3.72
N ILE A 61 0.48 -13.69 -4.10
CA ILE A 61 0.24 -15.00 -3.51
C ILE A 61 0.41 -16.06 -4.59
N SER A 62 1.15 -17.12 -4.26
CA SER A 62 1.39 -18.27 -5.13
C SER A 62 1.17 -19.57 -4.35
N PRO A 63 0.65 -20.64 -4.96
CA PRO A 63 -0.03 -20.63 -6.25
C PRO A 63 -1.27 -19.73 -6.19
N SER A 64 -1.54 -19.00 -7.28
CA SER A 64 -2.75 -18.19 -7.44
C SER A 64 -3.97 -19.10 -7.68
N HIS A 65 -4.19 -20.08 -6.81
CA HIS A 65 -5.37 -20.92 -6.92
C HIS A 65 -6.62 -20.05 -6.68
N LEU A 66 -7.56 -20.19 -7.62
CA LEU A 66 -8.82 -19.48 -7.81
C LEU A 66 -9.85 -19.79 -6.70
N GLY A 67 -9.43 -19.78 -5.44
CA GLY A 67 -10.25 -20.06 -4.26
C GLY A 67 -10.41 -18.83 -3.37
N CYS A 68 -11.46 -18.85 -2.54
CA CYS A 68 -11.73 -17.82 -1.54
C CYS A 68 -10.62 -17.80 -0.48
N GLN A 69 -9.59 -16.99 -0.70
CA GLN A 69 -8.51 -16.79 0.25
C GLN A 69 -8.89 -15.69 1.24
N TYR A 70 -8.58 -15.91 2.51
CA TYR A 70 -8.71 -14.89 3.54
C TYR A 70 -7.34 -14.27 3.80
N CYS A 71 -7.18 -13.01 3.39
CA CYS A 71 -5.96 -12.25 3.62
C CYS A 71 -6.17 -11.20 4.70
N ASN A 72 -5.15 -11.02 5.52
CA ASN A 72 -5.08 -9.92 6.46
C ASN A 72 -3.64 -9.46 6.62
N TYR A 73 -3.43 -8.21 7.03
CA TYR A 73 -2.13 -7.73 7.45
C TYR A 73 -2.12 -7.40 8.94
N SER A 74 -0.95 -7.52 9.57
CA SER A 74 -0.68 -6.99 10.90
C SER A 74 0.40 -5.94 10.81
N LEU A 75 0.13 -4.76 11.39
CA LEU A 75 1.07 -3.66 11.49
C LEU A 75 1.61 -3.60 12.92
N ASN A 76 2.93 -3.59 13.08
CA ASN A 76 3.60 -3.46 14.38
C ASN A 76 3.18 -4.51 15.43
N GLY A 77 2.71 -5.69 15.00
CA GLY A 77 2.20 -6.74 15.89
C GLY A 77 0.81 -6.44 16.45
N GLY A 78 0.12 -5.44 15.90
CA GLY A 78 -1.27 -5.14 16.19
C GLY A 78 -2.24 -6.20 15.65
N PRO A 79 -3.54 -6.01 15.92
CA PRO A 79 -4.58 -6.94 15.46
C PRO A 79 -4.60 -7.05 13.92
N PRO A 80 -4.96 -8.22 13.38
CA PRO A 80 -5.04 -8.42 11.94
C PRO A 80 -6.15 -7.58 11.31
N VAL A 81 -5.83 -6.86 10.24
CA VAL A 81 -6.76 -6.06 9.44
C VAL A 81 -7.05 -6.79 8.14
N SER A 82 -8.34 -6.99 7.85
CA SER A 82 -8.78 -7.77 6.68
C SER A 82 -8.41 -7.07 5.36
N LEU A 83 -7.96 -7.86 4.38
CA LEU A 83 -7.69 -7.45 2.99
C LEU A 83 -8.73 -8.11 2.08
N PRO A 84 -9.83 -7.40 1.75
CA PRO A 84 -10.90 -7.95 0.93
C PRO A 84 -10.37 -8.44 -0.42
N ASN A 85 -10.82 -9.62 -0.84
CA ASN A 85 -10.41 -10.28 -2.08
C ASN A 85 -8.90 -10.49 -2.22
N CYS A 86 -8.14 -10.44 -1.11
CA CYS A 86 -6.69 -10.46 -1.14
C CYS A 86 -6.10 -9.42 -2.12
N ALA A 87 -6.76 -8.27 -2.25
CA ALA A 87 -6.33 -7.22 -3.16
C ALA A 87 -5.23 -6.35 -2.56
N ASN A 88 -4.36 -5.85 -3.44
CA ASN A 88 -3.43 -4.77 -3.12
C ASN A 88 -4.21 -3.54 -2.64
N THR A 89 -3.64 -2.79 -1.72
CA THR A 89 -4.30 -1.63 -1.12
C THR A 89 -3.28 -0.56 -0.73
N THR A 90 -3.75 0.54 -0.16
CA THR A 90 -2.91 1.55 0.49
C THR A 90 -3.24 1.57 1.98
N ILE A 91 -2.22 1.69 2.82
CA ILE A 91 -2.36 1.82 4.27
C ILE A 91 -1.87 3.19 4.71
N SER A 92 -2.58 3.79 5.68
CA SER A 92 -2.14 5.03 6.32
C SER A 92 -1.49 4.70 7.66
N VAL A 93 -0.27 5.15 7.89
CA VAL A 93 0.49 4.92 9.12
C VAL A 93 1.00 6.24 9.69
N ALA A 94 1.15 6.32 11.01
CA ALA A 94 1.76 7.48 11.66
C ALA A 94 3.26 7.57 11.36
N ASN A 95 3.88 8.72 11.64
CA ASN A 95 5.32 8.89 11.50
C ASN A 95 6.10 7.95 12.43
N GLY A 96 7.24 7.47 11.92
CA GLY A 96 8.16 6.62 12.67
C GLY A 96 8.45 5.31 11.95
N SER A 97 9.02 4.37 12.70
CA SER A 97 9.38 3.04 12.19
C SER A 97 8.26 2.03 12.39
N HIS A 98 8.00 1.26 11.35
CA HIS A 98 6.94 0.26 11.30
C HIS A 98 7.48 -1.06 10.75
N TYR A 99 6.75 -2.14 11.01
CA TYR A 99 6.86 -3.36 10.24
C TYR A 99 5.48 -3.94 9.91
N ILE A 100 5.41 -4.64 8.79
CA ILE A 100 4.18 -5.28 8.30
C ILE A 100 4.42 -6.76 8.01
N ILE A 101 3.38 -7.56 8.24
CA ILE A 101 3.29 -8.98 7.89
C ILE A 101 1.94 -9.21 7.24
N ILE A 102 1.89 -9.97 6.15
CA ILE A 102 0.64 -10.45 5.55
C ILE A 102 0.45 -11.91 5.94
N ASN A 103 -0.75 -12.26 6.38
CA ASN A 103 -1.18 -13.62 6.65
C ASN A 103 -2.24 -14.03 5.64
N VAL A 104 -2.10 -15.22 5.10
CA VAL A 104 -3.00 -15.80 4.11
C VAL A 104 -3.52 -17.13 4.63
N THR A 105 -4.82 -17.34 4.49
CA THR A 105 -5.47 -18.65 4.71
C THR A 105 -6.22 -19.03 3.45
N ASP A 106 -5.96 -20.22 2.91
CA ASP A 106 -6.72 -20.74 1.78
C ASP A 106 -8.08 -21.31 2.20
N ASP A 107 -8.92 -21.66 1.23
CA ASP A 107 -10.26 -22.24 1.44
C ASP A 107 -10.23 -23.62 2.12
N SER A 108 -9.08 -24.28 2.08
CA SER A 108 -8.80 -25.57 2.69
C SER A 108 -8.22 -25.44 4.10
N GLY A 109 -8.07 -24.20 4.60
CA GLY A 109 -7.60 -23.88 5.94
C GLY A 109 -6.08 -23.90 6.12
N GLN A 110 -5.30 -24.06 5.04
CA GLN A 110 -3.86 -23.93 5.07
C GLN A 110 -3.47 -22.47 5.27
N LYS A 111 -2.43 -22.25 6.10
CA LYS A 111 -2.01 -20.91 6.49
C LYS A 111 -0.55 -20.69 6.16
N ASN A 112 -0.22 -19.47 5.79
CA ASN A 112 1.15 -19.00 5.73
C ASN A 112 1.22 -17.49 5.95
N SER A 113 2.43 -16.99 6.18
CA SER A 113 2.71 -15.57 6.40
C SER A 113 3.90 -15.13 5.55
N SER A 114 3.95 -13.83 5.25
CA SER A 114 5.09 -13.21 4.57
C SER A 114 6.26 -13.04 5.54
N GLU A 115 7.42 -12.66 5.01
CA GLU A 115 8.47 -12.05 5.81
C GLU A 115 7.99 -10.71 6.42
N LYS A 116 8.67 -10.29 7.50
CA LYS A 116 8.49 -8.97 8.09
C LYS A 116 9.21 -7.94 7.24
N ILE A 117 8.47 -6.98 6.69
CA ILE A 117 9.08 -5.82 6.06
C ILE A 117 9.06 -4.65 7.02
N TYR A 118 10.24 -4.14 7.34
CA TYR A 118 10.42 -2.93 8.12
C TYR A 118 10.43 -1.72 7.19
N PHE A 119 9.87 -0.59 7.58
CA PHE A 119 9.92 0.65 6.81
C PHE A 119 9.72 1.85 7.75
N THR A 120 10.13 3.03 7.32
CA THR A 120 9.95 4.27 8.10
C THR A 120 9.09 5.25 7.32
N THR A 121 8.21 5.96 8.00
CA THR A 121 7.47 7.07 7.40
C THR A 121 7.81 8.37 8.10
N ILE A 122 7.96 9.42 7.30
CA ILE A 122 8.08 10.80 7.75
C ILE A 122 7.04 11.62 7.01
N ASP A 123 6.31 12.46 7.74
CA ASP A 123 5.33 13.34 7.14
C ASP A 123 6.08 14.51 6.49
N ASP A 124 5.99 14.56 5.17
CA ASP A 124 6.56 15.63 4.35
C ASP A 124 5.70 16.89 4.36
N ALA A 125 4.58 16.91 5.10
CA ALA A 125 3.73 18.07 5.31
C ALA A 125 4.42 19.24 6.04
N THR A 126 5.73 19.16 6.31
CA THR A 126 6.51 20.24 6.91
C THR A 126 7.25 21.12 5.88
N TYR A 127 7.19 20.80 4.58
CA TYR A 127 7.65 21.74 3.56
C TYR A 127 6.57 22.75 3.23
N SER A 128 6.50 23.79 4.06
CA SER A 128 5.71 24.97 3.74
C SER A 128 6.34 25.73 2.58
N VAL A 129 5.56 25.95 1.52
CA VAL A 129 5.95 26.85 0.44
C VAL A 129 5.58 28.28 0.86
N PRO A 130 6.55 29.17 1.12
CA PRO A 130 6.25 30.56 1.43
C PRO A 130 5.67 31.27 0.20
N VAL A 131 4.62 32.06 0.40
CA VAL A 131 3.96 32.86 -0.64
C VAL A 131 3.92 34.32 -0.22
N PHE A 132 4.25 35.23 -1.14
CA PHE A 132 4.10 36.67 -0.88
C PHE A 132 2.63 37.03 -0.72
N VAL A 133 2.32 37.76 0.35
CA VAL A 133 0.99 38.35 0.55
C VAL A 133 0.91 39.71 -0.11
N ASN A 134 -0.31 40.14 -0.46
CA ASN A 134 -0.61 41.35 -1.24
C ASN A 134 -0.08 42.67 -0.63
N THR A 135 0.37 42.67 0.63
CA THR A 135 1.05 43.83 1.24
C THR A 135 2.51 43.98 0.80
N THR A 136 3.08 42.96 0.16
CA THR A 136 4.41 42.97 -0.44
C THR A 136 4.35 43.59 -1.84
N PRO A 137 5.28 44.50 -2.21
CA PRO A 137 5.33 45.05 -3.56
C PRO A 137 5.30 43.97 -4.64
N LEU A 138 4.56 44.22 -5.72
CA LEU A 138 4.49 43.31 -6.85
C LEU A 138 5.80 43.35 -7.66
N ASN A 139 6.04 42.28 -8.41
CA ASN A 139 7.21 42.21 -9.28
C ASN A 139 7.20 43.35 -10.31
N GLY A 140 8.20 44.24 -10.24
CA GLY A 140 8.34 45.40 -11.13
C GLY A 140 7.79 46.71 -10.58
N ASP A 141 7.25 46.74 -9.35
CA ASP A 141 6.78 47.96 -8.72
C ASP A 141 7.92 48.96 -8.50
N THR A 142 7.65 50.23 -8.83
CA THR A 142 8.53 51.35 -8.44
C THR A 142 7.97 51.99 -7.18
N VAL A 143 8.69 51.87 -6.08
CA VAL A 143 8.30 52.42 -4.78
C VAL A 143 9.03 53.76 -4.52
N CYS A 144 8.31 54.79 -4.10
CA CYS A 144 8.88 56.11 -3.75
C CYS A 144 9.28 56.19 -2.27
N GLN A 145 10.08 55.23 -1.80
CA GLN A 145 10.53 55.10 -0.41
C GLN A 145 11.90 54.43 -0.36
N ASN A 146 12.65 54.62 0.73
CA ASN A 146 13.97 54.02 0.95
C ASN A 146 13.90 52.69 1.73
N TRP A 147 12.71 52.11 1.88
CA TRP A 147 12.45 50.82 2.51
C TRP A 147 11.30 50.11 1.79
N VAL A 148 11.16 48.80 1.95
CA VAL A 148 9.99 48.02 1.52
C VAL A 148 9.58 47.07 2.63
N TYR A 149 8.27 46.80 2.72
CA TYR A 149 7.75 45.77 3.61
C TYR A 149 7.60 44.47 2.82
N ILE A 150 8.25 43.42 3.29
CA ILE A 150 8.09 42.06 2.75
C ILE A 150 7.32 41.27 3.80
N ASN A 151 6.18 40.73 3.37
CA ASN A 151 5.33 39.89 4.18
C ASN A 151 5.05 38.61 3.39
N ILE A 152 5.18 37.48 4.06
CA ILE A 152 4.91 36.17 3.49
C ILE A 152 3.94 35.40 4.39
N SER A 153 3.23 34.48 3.76
CA SER A 153 2.47 33.46 4.48
C SER A 153 2.97 32.08 4.11
N VAL A 154 2.95 31.19 5.10
CA VAL A 154 3.25 29.76 4.97
C VAL A 154 2.00 28.94 5.31
N ASP A 155 1.93 27.70 4.83
CA ASP A 155 0.77 26.82 5.03
C ASP A 155 0.80 26.04 6.35
N ALA A 156 1.90 26.07 7.09
CA ALA A 156 2.05 25.47 8.41
C ALA A 156 2.78 26.41 9.38
N ASP A 157 2.53 26.20 10.67
CA ASP A 157 3.18 26.93 11.76
C ASP A 157 4.70 26.71 11.70
N THR A 158 5.47 27.79 11.61
CA THR A 158 6.94 27.74 11.55
C THR A 158 7.54 28.58 12.67
N ASP A 159 8.73 28.16 13.16
CA ASP A 159 9.46 28.85 14.24
C ASP A 159 10.45 29.90 13.73
N ASN A 160 10.82 29.86 12.45
CA ASN A 160 11.81 30.74 11.86
C ASN A 160 11.56 30.94 10.37
N CYS A 161 11.68 32.17 9.89
CA CYS A 161 11.73 32.48 8.48
C CYS A 161 12.96 33.33 8.13
N LYS A 162 13.59 33.00 6.99
CA LYS A 162 14.77 33.72 6.47
C LYS A 162 14.50 34.29 5.09
N LEU A 163 14.79 35.57 4.93
CA LEU A 163 14.76 36.27 3.67
C LEU A 163 16.18 36.39 3.11
N GLU A 164 16.40 35.86 1.91
CA GLU A 164 17.60 36.15 1.14
C GLU A 164 17.36 37.43 0.33
N TRP A 165 18.25 38.42 0.45
CA TRP A 165 18.19 39.65 -0.33
C TRP A 165 19.40 39.75 -1.26
N ASN A 166 19.19 39.82 -2.57
CA ASN A 166 20.24 39.99 -3.59
C ASN A 166 21.42 38.99 -3.47
N SER A 167 21.19 37.75 -3.07
CA SER A 167 22.27 36.77 -2.83
C SER A 167 23.31 37.21 -1.80
N ALA A 168 22.89 38.09 -0.89
CA ALA A 168 23.62 38.41 0.33
C ALA A 168 23.32 37.40 1.45
N ALA A 169 23.79 37.71 2.67
CA ALA A 169 23.47 36.91 3.84
C ALA A 169 21.96 36.88 4.11
N ASN A 170 21.50 35.77 4.69
CA ASN A 170 20.11 35.59 5.05
C ASN A 170 19.74 36.47 6.25
N GLU A 171 18.69 37.26 6.10
CA GLU A 171 18.09 38.05 7.17
C GLU A 171 16.98 37.24 7.85
N THR A 172 16.84 37.38 9.16
CA THR A 172 15.74 36.71 9.90
C THR A 172 14.51 37.61 9.86
N MET A 173 13.39 37.10 9.37
CA MET A 173 12.12 37.85 9.32
C MET A 173 11.49 37.92 10.71
N SER A 174 10.78 39.01 10.99
CA SER A 174 10.05 39.19 12.24
C SER A 174 8.61 38.69 12.08
N GLY A 175 8.25 37.60 12.74
CA GLY A 175 6.92 37.01 12.66
C GLY A 175 6.75 35.81 13.58
N SER A 176 5.62 35.12 13.44
CA SER A 176 5.35 33.85 14.12
C SER A 176 4.19 33.12 13.47
N GLY A 177 4.12 31.81 13.67
CA GLY A 177 3.01 31.05 13.12
C GLY A 177 3.13 30.95 11.61
N ILE A 178 2.05 31.42 10.96
CA ILE A 178 1.86 31.35 9.52
C ILE A 178 2.11 32.68 8.79
N ASN A 179 2.56 33.73 9.49
CA ASN A 179 2.84 35.05 8.92
C ASN A 179 4.19 35.59 9.39
N TRP A 180 5.02 36.02 8.43
CA TRP A 180 6.39 36.47 8.65
C TRP A 180 6.74 37.70 7.83
#